data_AF-A0A522KVE4-F1
#
_entry.id   AF-A0A522KVE4-F1
#
_cell.length_a   1.000
_cell.length_b   1.000
_cell.length_c   1.000
_cell.angle_alpha   90.00
_cell.angle_beta   90.00
_cell.angle_gamma   90.00
#
_symmetry.space_group_name_H-M   'P 1'
#
loop_
_entity.id
_entity.type
_entity.pdbx_description
1 polymer ?
#
loop_
_entity_poly.entity_id
_entity_poly.type
_entity_poly.pdbx_seq_one_letter_code
_entity_poly.pdbx_strand_id
1 'polypeptide(L)'
;MNGELALNISYFGKLPSRGDFLKAQGNNHQLIAMLDRWAGQGLEQLSQDVAWKQLYDMGHPLNFAILGSRSRGTIAGHLLPSTDASGRRFPFMTAVSMDVPQPLAFLSRSPLAFSRVWSRLERETRVARDAPDPAVPLTELVDNRANVNVLYEALNPAFQDFLEMQTLESLQGLLAVHDHPVSLRRILLALGILLQPVMSSGAARIGKGLLLPLPRDPLYRNLVSTLWLDLISGFLSRADFELLVLLRHGPQPSLAVSFSGVQGRSLQAMFDPSVAEQDFIPLYDPDWVEDHAHDDPALKKLSAYASQDDLSLRTARNTFRETFLGA
;
A
#
# COMPACT_ATOMS: atom_id res chain seq x y z
N MET A 1 -2.23 -26.10 -10.92
CA MET A 1 -2.27 -25.95 -9.45
C MET A 1 -3.32 -24.90 -9.13
N ASN A 2 -4.24 -25.15 -8.18
CA ASN A 2 -5.22 -24.13 -7.82
C ASN A 2 -4.49 -23.04 -7.00
N GLY A 3 -4.52 -21.80 -7.47
CA GLY A 3 -3.81 -20.67 -6.87
C GLY A 3 -4.47 -20.10 -5.62
N GLU A 4 -5.63 -20.63 -5.25
CA GLU A 4 -6.44 -20.15 -4.16
C GLU A 4 -5.98 -20.75 -2.82
N LEU A 5 -5.63 -19.87 -1.89
CA LEU A 5 -5.26 -20.21 -0.51
C LEU A 5 -6.40 -19.81 0.41
N ALA A 6 -6.72 -20.68 1.38
CA ALA A 6 -7.60 -20.36 2.49
C ALA A 6 -6.74 -20.06 3.74
N LEU A 7 -6.69 -18.79 4.12
CA LEU A 7 -5.79 -18.25 5.14
C LEU A 7 -6.50 -18.07 6.47
N ASN A 8 -5.83 -18.44 7.57
CA ASN A 8 -6.30 -18.10 8.90
C ASN A 8 -6.06 -16.61 9.16
N ILE A 9 -7.05 -15.93 9.73
CA ILE A 9 -6.92 -14.53 10.14
C ILE A 9 -6.38 -14.50 11.57
N SER A 10 -5.43 -13.60 11.81
CA SER A 10 -4.91 -13.29 13.13
C SER A 10 -5.26 -11.84 13.48
N TYR A 11 -5.34 -11.54 14.77
CA TYR A 11 -5.59 -10.19 15.26
C TYR A 11 -4.72 -9.86 16.47
N PHE A 12 -4.45 -8.56 16.65
CA PHE A 12 -3.72 -8.02 17.79
C PHE A 12 -4.10 -6.56 18.05
N GLY A 13 -4.28 -6.18 19.32
CA GLY A 13 -4.41 -4.77 19.71
C GLY A 13 -5.42 -4.52 20.82
N LYS A 14 -5.99 -3.31 20.86
CA LYS A 14 -6.98 -2.88 21.87
C LYS A 14 -8.34 -2.60 21.25
N LEU A 15 -9.40 -2.97 21.97
CA LEU A 15 -10.78 -2.62 21.63
C LEU A 15 -11.46 -1.90 22.81
N PRO A 16 -12.39 -0.96 22.56
CA PRO A 16 -12.99 -0.15 23.62
C PRO A 16 -13.72 -0.95 24.71
N SER A 17 -14.21 -2.15 24.37
CA SER A 17 -14.94 -3.05 25.28
C SER A 17 -14.06 -3.91 26.18
N ARG A 18 -12.72 -3.83 26.06
CA ARG A 18 -11.78 -4.68 26.83
C ARG A 18 -10.64 -3.84 27.42
N GLY A 19 -10.22 -4.17 28.64
CA GLY A 19 -9.12 -3.46 29.34
C GLY A 19 -7.72 -3.90 28.91
N ASP A 20 -7.58 -5.15 28.48
CA ASP A 20 -6.29 -5.77 28.11
C ASP A 20 -6.11 -5.89 26.59
N PHE A 21 -4.90 -6.25 26.18
CA PHE A 21 -4.62 -6.59 24.79
C PHE A 21 -5.35 -7.87 24.37
N LEU A 22 -5.96 -7.81 23.20
CA LEU A 22 -6.57 -8.94 22.53
C LEU A 22 -5.60 -9.49 21.50
N LYS A 23 -5.48 -10.82 21.45
CA LYS A 23 -4.65 -11.53 20.47
C LYS A 23 -5.30 -12.85 20.10
N ALA A 24 -5.22 -13.21 18.81
CA ALA A 24 -5.69 -14.51 18.35
C ALA A 24 -4.93 -15.64 19.06
N GLN A 25 -5.66 -16.65 19.53
CA GLN A 25 -5.07 -17.83 20.17
C GLN A 25 -4.77 -18.91 19.12
N GLY A 26 -3.66 -19.63 19.26
CA GLY A 26 -3.38 -20.84 18.48
C GLY A 26 -2.91 -20.67 17.04
N ASN A 27 -2.65 -19.45 16.53
CA ASN A 27 -2.03 -19.26 15.21
C ASN A 27 -0.96 -18.14 15.18
N ASN A 28 -0.10 -18.18 14.16
CA ASN A 28 0.81 -17.12 13.68
C ASN A 28 1.48 -16.24 14.76
N HIS A 29 2.15 -16.82 15.75
CA HIS A 29 2.78 -16.07 16.84
C HIS A 29 3.84 -15.06 16.36
N GLN A 30 4.58 -15.40 15.29
CA GLN A 30 5.54 -14.50 14.66
C GLN A 30 4.86 -13.28 14.04
N LEU A 31 3.70 -13.46 13.39
CA LEU A 31 2.91 -12.36 12.84
C LEU A 31 2.45 -11.42 13.95
N ILE A 32 1.89 -11.97 15.05
CA ILE A 32 1.43 -11.17 16.19
C ILE A 32 2.59 -10.38 16.81
N ALA A 33 3.75 -11.01 17.02
CA ALA A 33 4.93 -10.34 17.57
C ALA A 33 5.49 -9.24 16.64
N MET A 34 5.38 -9.43 15.32
CA MET A 34 5.75 -8.41 14.34
C MET A 34 4.78 -7.22 14.40
N LEU A 35 3.46 -7.47 14.40
CA LEU A 35 2.45 -6.42 14.48
C LEU A 35 2.58 -5.60 15.77
N ASP A 36 2.78 -6.28 16.90
CA ASP A 36 3.01 -5.64 18.20
C ASP A 36 4.22 -4.70 18.17
N ARG A 37 5.36 -5.21 17.70
CA ARG A 37 6.59 -4.41 17.57
C ARG A 37 6.40 -3.22 16.63
N TRP A 38 5.77 -3.43 15.48
CA TRP A 38 5.54 -2.38 14.50
C TRP A 38 4.68 -1.25 15.05
N ALA A 39 3.53 -1.61 15.65
CA ALA A 39 2.64 -0.64 16.27
C ALA A 39 3.26 0.05 17.50
N GLY A 40 3.94 -0.73 18.35
CA GLY A 40 4.64 -0.22 19.53
C GLY A 40 5.70 0.83 19.16
N GLN A 41 6.57 0.52 18.21
CA GLN A 41 7.60 1.47 17.74
C GLN A 41 6.99 2.73 17.11
N GLY A 42 5.94 2.58 16.29
CA GLY A 42 5.29 3.73 15.66
C GLY A 42 4.63 4.65 16.68
N LEU A 43 3.98 4.10 17.72
CA LEU A 43 3.39 4.89 18.79
C LEU A 43 4.42 5.50 19.73
N GLU A 44 5.51 4.79 20.02
CA GLU A 44 6.62 5.33 20.80
C GLU A 44 7.21 6.59 20.12
N GLN A 45 7.42 6.53 18.81
CA GLN A 45 7.89 7.67 18.02
C GLN A 45 6.85 8.77 17.92
N LEU A 46 5.58 8.43 17.66
CA LEU A 46 4.48 9.40 17.62
C LEU A 46 4.34 10.12 18.96
N SER A 47 4.54 9.44 20.09
CA SER A 47 4.41 10.01 21.44
C SER A 47 5.45 11.08 21.80
N GLN A 48 6.46 11.28 20.95
CA GLN A 48 7.41 12.39 21.09
C GLN A 48 6.78 13.74 20.72
N ASP A 49 5.71 13.75 19.93
CA ASP A 49 4.93 14.96 19.63
C ASP A 49 3.96 15.27 20.79
N VAL A 50 3.89 16.53 21.22
CA VAL A 50 2.96 16.95 22.28
C VAL A 50 1.48 16.76 21.91
N ALA A 51 1.15 16.82 20.62
CA ALA A 51 -0.18 16.64 20.05
C ALA A 51 -0.48 15.19 19.64
N TRP A 52 0.39 14.23 19.97
CA TRP A 52 0.29 12.84 19.51
C TRP A 52 -1.09 12.19 19.70
N LYS A 53 -1.79 12.51 20.79
CA LYS A 53 -3.13 11.98 21.07
C LYS A 53 -4.13 12.45 20.02
N GLN A 54 -4.10 13.73 19.66
CA GLN A 54 -4.97 14.29 18.63
C GLN A 54 -4.61 13.71 17.26
N LEU A 55 -3.33 13.63 16.93
CA LEU A 55 -2.85 13.01 15.68
C LEU A 55 -3.33 11.56 15.56
N TYR A 56 -3.22 10.79 16.64
CA TYR A 56 -3.71 9.41 16.68
C TYR A 56 -5.24 9.32 16.52
N ASP A 57 -5.99 10.14 17.26
CA ASP A 57 -7.46 10.10 17.25
C ASP A 57 -8.06 10.57 15.92
N MET A 58 -7.38 11.48 15.21
CA MET A 58 -7.74 11.88 13.85
C MET A 58 -7.24 10.91 12.78
N GLY A 59 -6.43 9.92 13.17
CA GLY A 59 -5.88 8.91 12.28
C GLY A 59 -6.98 8.12 11.57
N HIS A 60 -6.77 7.84 10.29
CA HIS A 60 -7.70 7.04 9.51
C HIS A 60 -7.32 5.54 9.54
N PRO A 61 -8.31 4.63 9.41
CA PRO A 61 -8.02 3.23 9.15
C PRO A 61 -7.22 3.09 7.85
N LEU A 62 -6.40 2.04 7.77
CA LEU A 62 -5.63 1.76 6.57
C LEU A 62 -5.50 0.26 6.32
N ASN A 63 -5.36 -0.10 5.05
CA ASN A 63 -4.93 -1.44 4.68
C ASN A 63 -3.41 -1.42 4.51
N PHE A 64 -2.76 -2.53 4.86
CA PHE A 64 -1.32 -2.67 4.68
C PHE A 64 -0.97 -4.01 4.04
N ALA A 65 0.19 -4.05 3.40
CA ALA A 65 0.86 -5.27 2.99
C ALA A 65 2.37 -5.18 3.15
N ILE A 66 2.99 -6.31 3.46
CA ILE A 66 4.45 -6.48 3.53
C ILE A 66 4.82 -7.50 2.46
N LEU A 67 5.65 -7.06 1.50
CA LEU A 67 5.90 -7.77 0.25
C LEU A 67 7.40 -7.83 -0.03
N GLY A 68 7.92 -9.01 -0.34
CA GLY A 68 9.31 -9.18 -0.79
C GLY A 68 9.44 -9.14 -2.31
N SER A 69 10.51 -8.54 -2.84
CA SER A 69 10.89 -8.73 -4.26
C SER A 69 11.44 -10.14 -4.51
N ARG A 70 12.06 -10.77 -3.50
CA ARG A 70 12.60 -12.14 -3.55
C ARG A 70 12.11 -13.06 -2.44
N SER A 71 11.65 -12.50 -1.31
CA SER A 71 11.04 -13.28 -0.23
C SER A 71 9.63 -13.72 -0.57
N ARG A 72 9.30 -14.99 -0.29
CA ARG A 72 7.96 -15.55 -0.50
C ARG A 72 6.97 -15.18 0.59
N GLY A 73 7.47 -14.91 1.80
CA GLY A 73 6.63 -14.53 2.93
C GLY A 73 5.95 -13.20 2.65
N THR A 74 4.63 -13.20 2.70
CA THR A 74 3.78 -12.04 2.42
C THR A 74 2.74 -11.88 3.51
N ILE A 75 2.50 -10.63 3.90
CA ILE A 75 1.47 -10.29 4.89
C ILE A 75 0.53 -9.27 4.27
N ALA A 76 -0.76 -9.42 4.53
CA ALA A 76 -1.77 -8.41 4.22
C ALA A 76 -2.65 -8.21 5.45
N GLY A 77 -2.96 -6.96 5.78
CA GLY A 77 -3.75 -6.65 6.96
C GLY A 77 -4.51 -5.35 6.89
N HIS A 78 -5.26 -5.09 7.94
CA HIS A 78 -6.02 -3.87 8.19
C HIS A 78 -5.67 -3.34 9.58
N LEU A 79 -5.47 -2.03 9.68
CA LEU A 79 -5.17 -1.32 10.93
C LEU A 79 -6.27 -0.30 11.18
N LEU A 80 -6.79 -0.32 12.42
CA LEU A 80 -7.81 0.60 12.90
C LEU A 80 -7.31 1.32 14.16
N PRO A 81 -7.21 2.66 14.15
CA PRO A 81 -6.96 3.42 15.37
C PRO A 81 -8.04 3.12 16.42
N SER A 82 -7.63 2.84 17.65
CA SER A 82 -8.49 2.29 18.70
C SER A 82 -7.95 2.59 20.11
N THR A 83 -8.75 2.30 21.11
CA THR A 83 -8.42 2.42 22.53
C THR A 83 -8.87 1.18 23.30
N ASP A 84 -8.38 0.99 24.51
CA ASP A 84 -9.03 0.08 25.47
C ASP A 84 -10.14 0.78 26.27
N ALA A 85 -10.79 0.01 27.15
CA ALA A 85 -11.83 0.50 28.06
C ALA A 85 -11.39 1.64 29.00
N SER A 86 -10.08 1.79 29.23
CA SER A 86 -9.50 2.86 30.04
C SER A 86 -9.08 4.08 29.21
N GLY A 87 -9.29 4.06 27.89
CA GLY A 87 -8.91 5.13 26.96
C GLY A 87 -7.43 5.14 26.55
N ARG A 88 -6.66 4.09 26.85
CA ARG A 88 -5.26 3.99 26.39
C ARG A 88 -5.26 3.63 24.90
N ARG A 89 -4.56 4.45 24.11
CA ARG A 89 -4.49 4.34 22.64
C ARG A 89 -3.55 3.22 22.21
N PHE A 90 -4.04 2.32 21.38
CA PHE A 90 -3.26 1.33 20.65
C PHE A 90 -4.13 0.77 19.52
N PRO A 91 -3.63 0.66 18.29
CA PRO A 91 -4.47 0.24 17.17
C PRO A 91 -4.94 -1.20 17.32
N PHE A 92 -6.10 -1.51 16.77
CA PHE A 92 -6.51 -2.90 16.55
C PHE A 92 -6.17 -3.29 15.12
N MET A 93 -5.47 -4.41 14.95
CA MET A 93 -5.02 -4.91 13.66
C MET A 93 -5.53 -6.31 13.42
N THR A 94 -5.90 -6.58 12.17
CA THR A 94 -6.21 -7.92 11.66
C THR A 94 -5.33 -8.19 10.46
N ALA A 95 -4.84 -9.42 10.31
CA ALA A 95 -3.88 -9.76 9.25
C ALA A 95 -3.93 -11.23 8.88
N VAL A 96 -3.48 -11.51 7.66
CA VAL A 96 -3.19 -12.84 7.13
C VAL A 96 -1.73 -12.91 6.71
N SER A 97 -1.12 -14.08 6.84
CA SER A 97 0.21 -14.39 6.30
C SER A 97 0.11 -15.52 5.29
N MET A 98 0.87 -15.43 4.21
CA MET A 98 0.89 -16.42 3.14
C MET A 98 2.27 -16.50 2.48
N ASP A 99 2.54 -17.61 1.80
CA ASP A 99 3.68 -17.73 0.89
C ASP A 99 3.22 -17.57 -0.55
N VAL A 100 3.97 -16.80 -1.33
CA VAL A 100 3.69 -16.56 -2.75
C VAL A 100 4.75 -17.23 -3.64
N PRO A 101 4.36 -17.85 -4.76
CA PRO A 101 5.29 -18.65 -5.58
C PRO A 101 6.27 -17.77 -6.37
N GLN A 102 5.81 -16.61 -6.85
CA GLN A 102 6.59 -15.67 -7.66
C GLN A 102 6.55 -14.28 -7.01
N PRO A 103 7.46 -13.97 -6.05
CA PRO A 103 7.37 -12.77 -5.21
C PRO A 103 7.24 -11.46 -5.98
N LEU A 104 8.17 -11.18 -6.90
CA LEU A 104 8.15 -9.93 -7.67
C LEU A 104 6.91 -9.80 -8.58
N ALA A 105 6.50 -10.89 -9.22
CA ALA A 105 5.30 -10.90 -10.06
C ALA A 105 4.04 -10.68 -9.21
N PHE A 106 3.94 -11.37 -8.07
CA PHE A 106 2.83 -11.21 -7.13
C PHE A 106 2.79 -9.79 -6.55
N LEU A 107 3.93 -9.21 -6.17
CA LEU A 107 4.04 -7.82 -5.68
C LEU A 107 3.34 -6.86 -6.65
N SER A 108 3.59 -6.99 -7.95
CA SER A 108 3.00 -6.15 -9.00
C SER A 108 1.48 -6.31 -9.18
N ARG A 109 0.87 -7.37 -8.62
CA ARG A 109 -0.58 -7.67 -8.70
C ARG A 109 -1.25 -7.76 -7.34
N SER A 110 -0.49 -7.58 -6.27
CA SER A 110 -0.92 -7.84 -4.90
C SER A 110 -2.17 -7.05 -4.47
N PRO A 111 -2.42 -5.79 -4.89
CA PRO A 111 -3.65 -5.09 -4.51
C PRO A 111 -4.92 -5.76 -5.06
N LEU A 112 -4.86 -6.38 -6.25
CA LEU A 112 -5.98 -7.17 -6.77
C LEU A 112 -6.19 -8.45 -5.95
N ALA A 113 -5.10 -9.14 -5.62
CA ALA A 113 -5.15 -10.34 -4.79
C ALA A 113 -5.76 -10.07 -3.41
N PHE A 114 -5.44 -8.91 -2.83
CA PHE A 114 -5.87 -8.53 -1.48
C PHE A 114 -7.22 -7.84 -1.43
N SER A 115 -7.78 -7.39 -2.55
CA SER A 115 -9.05 -6.64 -2.61
C SER A 115 -10.16 -7.21 -1.72
N ARG A 116 -10.45 -8.51 -1.86
CA ARG A 116 -11.47 -9.22 -1.06
C ARG A 116 -11.05 -9.38 0.40
N VAL A 117 -9.78 -9.69 0.65
CA VAL A 117 -9.26 -9.87 2.01
C VAL A 117 -9.30 -8.56 2.77
N TRP A 118 -8.76 -7.48 2.22
CA TRP A 118 -8.81 -6.16 2.84
C TRP A 118 -10.23 -5.69 3.11
N SER A 119 -11.15 -5.83 2.15
CA SER A 119 -12.56 -5.48 2.36
C SER A 119 -13.18 -6.24 3.53
N ARG A 120 -12.82 -7.52 3.65
CA ARG A 120 -13.29 -8.37 4.76
C ARG A 120 -12.64 -7.97 6.08
N LEU A 121 -11.31 -7.88 6.14
CA LEU A 121 -10.57 -7.50 7.34
C LEU A 121 -11.05 -6.15 7.88
N GLU A 122 -11.25 -5.18 7.00
CA GLU A 122 -11.80 -3.88 7.33
C GLU A 122 -13.20 -4.00 7.96
N ARG A 123 -14.11 -4.77 7.36
CA ARG A 123 -15.45 -5.01 7.90
C ARG A 123 -15.41 -5.68 9.27
N GLU A 124 -14.70 -6.81 9.40
CA GLU A 124 -14.68 -7.59 10.64
C GLU A 124 -13.99 -6.82 11.78
N THR A 125 -12.95 -6.04 11.47
CA THR A 125 -12.27 -5.17 12.45
C THR A 125 -13.24 -4.13 13.01
N ARG A 126 -14.06 -3.49 12.16
CA ARG A 126 -15.09 -2.55 12.63
C ARG A 126 -16.15 -3.24 13.48
N VAL A 127 -16.67 -4.39 13.04
CA VAL A 127 -17.67 -5.16 13.81
C VAL A 127 -17.13 -5.49 15.20
N ALA A 128 -15.89 -5.98 15.30
CA ALA A 128 -15.26 -6.27 16.59
C ALA A 128 -15.10 -5.02 17.46
N ARG A 129 -14.70 -3.88 16.89
CA ARG A 129 -14.53 -2.62 17.63
C ARG A 129 -15.85 -2.09 18.20
N ASP A 130 -16.90 -2.14 17.40
CA ASP A 130 -18.19 -1.54 17.75
C ASP A 130 -19.06 -2.47 18.61
N ALA A 131 -18.63 -3.73 18.81
CA ALA A 131 -19.33 -4.71 19.63
C ALA A 131 -19.18 -4.43 21.14
N PRO A 132 -20.29 -4.46 21.92
CA PRO A 132 -20.24 -4.39 23.38
C PRO A 132 -19.44 -5.54 24.01
N ASP A 133 -19.53 -6.73 23.43
CA ASP A 133 -18.66 -7.86 23.72
C ASP A 133 -18.02 -8.37 22.41
N PRO A 134 -16.69 -8.28 22.25
CA PRO A 134 -16.02 -8.68 21.02
C PRO A 134 -15.80 -10.20 20.93
N ALA A 135 -16.16 -11.00 21.94
CA ALA A 135 -15.86 -12.44 21.94
C ALA A 135 -16.42 -13.16 20.71
N VAL A 136 -17.70 -12.97 20.39
CA VAL A 136 -18.36 -13.62 19.24
C VAL A 136 -17.75 -13.15 17.90
N PRO A 137 -17.66 -11.84 17.60
CA PRO A 137 -17.00 -11.38 16.37
C PRO A 137 -15.56 -11.87 16.21
N LEU A 138 -14.79 -11.94 17.30
CA LEU A 138 -13.40 -12.40 17.24
C LEU A 138 -13.28 -13.91 16.98
N THR A 139 -14.20 -14.71 17.53
CA THR A 139 -14.30 -16.14 17.22
C THR A 139 -14.66 -16.34 15.74
N GLU A 140 -15.70 -15.65 15.26
CA GLU A 140 -16.12 -15.73 13.85
C GLU A 140 -15.02 -15.29 12.88
N LEU A 141 -14.23 -14.27 13.25
CA LEU A 141 -13.09 -13.79 12.48
C LEU A 141 -12.00 -14.85 12.34
N VAL A 142 -11.71 -15.61 13.39
CA VAL A 142 -10.68 -16.68 13.37
C VAL A 142 -11.17 -17.93 12.67
N ASP A 143 -12.43 -18.33 12.90
CA ASP A 143 -12.99 -19.58 12.37
C ASP A 143 -13.22 -19.52 10.86
N ASN A 144 -13.54 -18.34 10.33
CA ASN A 144 -13.79 -18.16 8.91
C ASN A 144 -12.49 -17.80 8.17
N ARG A 145 -11.96 -18.70 7.34
CA ARG A 145 -10.74 -18.44 6.57
C ARG A 145 -10.95 -17.42 5.45
N ALA A 146 -9.93 -16.62 5.15
CA ALA A 146 -9.92 -15.65 4.06
C ALA A 146 -9.29 -16.26 2.80
N ASN A 147 -9.93 -16.08 1.64
CA ASN A 147 -9.44 -16.63 0.38
C ASN A 147 -8.60 -15.60 -0.39
N VAL A 148 -7.44 -16.02 -0.90
CA VAL A 148 -6.55 -15.22 -1.75
C VAL A 148 -6.07 -16.07 -2.92
N ASN A 149 -6.09 -15.49 -4.12
CA ASN A 149 -5.39 -16.09 -5.26
C ASN A 149 -3.96 -15.54 -5.34
N VAL A 150 -2.96 -16.43 -5.28
CA VAL A 150 -1.53 -16.06 -5.31
C VAL A 150 -0.88 -16.22 -6.68
N LEU A 151 -1.62 -16.68 -7.70
CA LEU A 151 -1.09 -16.87 -9.04
C LEU A 151 -1.23 -15.60 -9.87
N TYR A 152 -0.10 -15.12 -10.38
CA TYR A 152 -0.05 -13.94 -11.25
C TYR A 152 -0.96 -14.09 -12.47
N GLU A 153 -0.99 -15.27 -13.07
CA GLU A 153 -1.75 -15.59 -14.28
C GLU A 153 -3.26 -15.48 -14.06
N ALA A 154 -3.74 -15.72 -12.84
CA ALA A 154 -5.14 -15.56 -12.48
C ALA A 154 -5.52 -14.10 -12.18
N LEU A 155 -4.56 -13.28 -11.72
CA LEU A 155 -4.77 -11.87 -11.37
C LEU A 155 -4.59 -10.93 -12.56
N ASN A 156 -3.69 -11.28 -13.48
CA ASN A 156 -3.27 -10.42 -14.58
C ASN A 156 -4.37 -10.07 -15.59
N PRO A 157 -5.33 -10.95 -15.97
CA PRO A 157 -6.35 -10.62 -16.96
C PRO A 157 -7.15 -9.36 -16.61
N ALA A 158 -7.66 -9.25 -15.39
CA ALA A 158 -8.42 -8.08 -14.93
C ALA A 158 -7.59 -6.78 -14.99
N PHE A 159 -6.27 -6.87 -14.74
CA PHE A 159 -5.38 -5.73 -14.88
C PHE A 159 -5.14 -5.37 -16.36
N GLN A 160 -5.00 -6.35 -17.24
CA GLN A 160 -4.85 -6.11 -18.68
C GLN A 160 -6.09 -5.46 -19.29
N ASP A 161 -7.28 -5.90 -18.88
CA ASP A 161 -8.55 -5.28 -19.31
C ASP A 161 -8.62 -3.82 -18.86
N PHE A 162 -8.24 -3.54 -17.61
CA PHE A 162 -8.14 -2.17 -17.11
C PHE A 162 -7.18 -1.29 -17.92
N LEU A 163 -6.00 -1.81 -18.29
CA LEU A 163 -5.04 -1.06 -19.11
C LEU A 163 -5.54 -0.75 -20.53
N GLU A 164 -6.40 -1.61 -21.08
CA GLU A 164 -6.99 -1.42 -22.42
C GLU A 164 -8.18 -0.47 -22.39
N MET A 165 -9.01 -0.55 -21.35
CA MET A 165 -10.26 0.21 -21.24
C MET A 165 -10.08 1.65 -20.77
N GLN A 166 -8.89 2.01 -20.28
CA GLN A 166 -8.61 3.32 -19.69
C GLN A 166 -7.58 4.10 -20.50
N THR A 167 -7.73 5.41 -20.50
CA THR A 167 -6.77 6.37 -21.05
C THR A 167 -6.07 7.13 -19.92
N LEU A 168 -5.05 7.92 -20.27
CA LEU A 168 -4.45 8.84 -19.32
C LEU A 168 -5.46 9.88 -18.82
N GLU A 169 -6.28 10.46 -19.70
CA GLU A 169 -7.32 11.42 -19.30
C GLU A 169 -8.32 10.80 -18.31
N SER A 170 -8.84 9.60 -18.60
CA SER A 170 -9.84 8.96 -17.74
C SER A 170 -9.26 8.64 -16.36
N LEU A 171 -8.03 8.14 -16.29
CA LEU A 171 -7.35 7.90 -15.03
C LEU A 171 -7.05 9.20 -14.28
N GLN A 172 -6.61 10.26 -14.96
CA GLN A 172 -6.36 11.55 -14.32
C GLN A 172 -7.67 12.13 -13.74
N GLY A 173 -8.78 12.00 -14.45
CA GLY A 173 -10.11 12.37 -13.95
C GLY A 173 -10.52 11.59 -12.70
N LEU A 174 -10.25 10.28 -12.64
CA LEU A 174 -10.48 9.47 -11.43
C LEU A 174 -9.64 9.92 -10.23
N LEU A 175 -8.46 10.50 -10.48
CA LEU A 175 -7.53 11.00 -9.47
C LEU A 175 -7.77 12.47 -9.12
N ALA A 176 -8.45 13.26 -9.95
CA ALA A 176 -8.74 14.68 -9.72
C ALA A 176 -9.73 14.97 -8.56
N VAL A 177 -9.94 13.99 -7.68
CA VAL A 177 -10.68 14.07 -6.43
C VAL A 177 -9.83 14.55 -5.24
N HIS A 178 -8.54 14.79 -5.47
CA HIS A 178 -7.63 15.39 -4.50
C HIS A 178 -7.76 16.91 -4.50
N ASP A 179 -7.47 17.54 -3.37
CA ASP A 179 -7.51 19.01 -3.26
C ASP A 179 -6.35 19.69 -4.04
N HIS A 180 -5.45 18.88 -4.60
CA HIS A 180 -4.31 19.29 -5.41
C HIS A 180 -4.47 18.80 -6.85
N PRO A 181 -3.93 19.56 -7.83
CA PRO A 181 -3.87 19.08 -9.20
C PRO A 181 -3.10 17.75 -9.27
N VAL A 182 -3.53 16.87 -10.17
CA VAL A 182 -2.85 15.61 -10.46
C VAL A 182 -2.43 15.63 -11.93
N SER A 183 -1.15 15.36 -12.19
CA SER A 183 -0.60 15.23 -13.53
C SER A 183 0.00 13.85 -13.73
N LEU A 184 -0.71 12.98 -14.48
CA LEU A 184 -0.22 11.62 -14.74
C LEU A 184 1.10 11.62 -15.51
N ARG A 185 1.24 12.52 -16.49
CA ARG A 185 2.50 12.67 -17.25
C ARG A 185 3.68 12.89 -16.31
N ARG A 186 3.55 13.85 -15.38
CA ARG A 186 4.62 14.19 -14.44
C ARG A 186 4.85 13.07 -13.43
N ILE A 187 3.80 12.39 -12.97
CA ILE A 187 3.94 11.20 -12.11
C ILE A 187 4.74 10.09 -12.80
N LEU A 188 4.45 9.79 -14.08
CA LEU A 188 5.19 8.79 -14.84
C LEU A 188 6.67 9.15 -14.97
N LEU A 189 6.99 10.40 -15.29
CA LEU A 189 8.39 10.87 -15.36
C LEU A 189 9.07 10.79 -13.98
N ALA A 190 8.41 11.30 -12.94
CA ALA A 190 8.93 11.32 -11.57
C ALA A 190 9.23 9.91 -11.06
N LEU A 191 8.33 8.96 -11.27
CA LEU A 191 8.52 7.56 -10.88
C LEU A 191 9.78 6.98 -11.48
N GLY A 192 9.98 7.17 -12.79
CA GLY A 192 11.16 6.64 -13.47
C GLY A 192 12.45 7.30 -12.99
N ILE A 193 12.48 8.64 -12.90
CA ILE A 193 13.65 9.39 -12.44
C ILE A 193 14.03 9.02 -11.01
N LEU A 194 13.06 8.94 -10.09
CA LEU A 194 13.30 8.60 -8.68
C LEU A 194 13.76 7.16 -8.50
N LEU A 195 13.28 6.23 -9.32
CA LEU A 195 13.56 4.80 -9.18
C LEU A 195 14.74 4.32 -10.03
N GLN A 196 15.22 5.08 -11.00
CA GLN A 196 16.38 4.70 -11.81
C GLN A 196 17.65 4.41 -10.98
N PRO A 197 18.00 5.17 -9.91
CA PRO A 197 19.14 4.85 -9.05
C PRO A 197 19.02 3.52 -8.31
N VAL A 198 17.79 3.02 -8.12
CA VAL A 198 17.50 1.75 -7.42
C VAL A 198 18.09 0.56 -8.18
N MET A 199 18.08 0.63 -9.52
CA MET A 199 18.58 -0.45 -10.38
C MET A 199 20.09 -0.63 -10.34
N SER A 200 20.83 0.43 -9.96
CA SER A 200 22.30 0.41 -9.90
C SER A 200 22.83 0.24 -8.47
N SER A 201 22.12 0.76 -7.47
CA SER A 201 22.62 0.90 -6.10
C SER A 201 21.93 0.01 -5.06
N GLY A 202 20.84 -0.68 -5.43
CA GLY A 202 20.05 -1.52 -4.52
C GLY A 202 19.30 -0.73 -3.43
N ALA A 203 18.76 -1.44 -2.43
CA ALA A 203 17.88 -0.86 -1.39
C ALA A 203 18.55 0.20 -0.50
N ALA A 204 19.87 0.16 -0.34
CA ALA A 204 20.61 0.99 0.61
C ALA A 204 20.59 2.51 0.31
N ARG A 205 20.10 2.95 -0.86
CA ARG A 205 20.02 4.38 -1.22
C ARG A 205 18.61 4.96 -1.31
N ILE A 206 17.55 4.18 -1.11
CA ILE A 206 16.19 4.77 -1.09
C ILE A 206 15.96 5.37 0.30
N GLY A 207 16.24 6.67 0.43
CA GLY A 207 16.11 7.39 1.69
C GLY A 207 14.67 7.83 2.03
N LYS A 208 13.76 7.82 1.05
CA LYS A 208 12.34 8.21 1.21
C LYS A 208 11.42 7.23 0.50
N GLY A 209 10.22 7.04 1.05
CA GLY A 209 9.13 6.34 0.38
C GLY A 209 8.46 7.20 -0.71
N LEU A 210 7.51 6.60 -1.41
CA LEU A 210 6.67 7.28 -2.40
C LEU A 210 5.25 7.38 -1.88
N LEU A 211 4.59 8.51 -2.14
CA LEU A 211 3.17 8.69 -1.85
C LEU A 211 2.41 8.99 -3.15
N LEU A 212 1.54 8.06 -3.53
CA LEU A 212 0.84 8.07 -4.82
C LEU A 212 -0.66 8.29 -4.63
N PRO A 213 -1.32 9.06 -5.51
CA PRO A 213 -2.75 9.31 -5.42
C PRO A 213 -3.52 8.02 -5.73
N LEU A 214 -4.62 7.83 -5.01
CA LEU A 214 -5.61 6.80 -5.32
C LEU A 214 -6.99 7.43 -5.54
N PRO A 215 -7.86 6.78 -6.32
CA PRO A 215 -9.24 7.24 -6.49
C PRO A 215 -10.08 7.02 -5.22
N ARG A 216 -11.14 7.81 -5.10
CA ARG A 216 -12.17 7.68 -4.05
C ARG A 216 -13.07 6.45 -4.24
N ASP A 217 -13.25 6.00 -5.47
CA ASP A 217 -14.01 4.78 -5.74
C ASP A 217 -13.19 3.54 -5.33
N PRO A 218 -13.67 2.72 -4.37
CA PRO A 218 -13.01 1.48 -3.98
C PRO A 218 -12.81 0.49 -5.13
N LEU A 219 -13.68 0.49 -6.15
CA LEU A 219 -13.58 -0.38 -7.32
C LEU A 219 -12.28 -0.12 -8.09
N TYR A 220 -12.00 1.15 -8.39
CA TYR A 220 -10.80 1.56 -9.11
C TYR A 220 -9.57 1.62 -8.21
N ARG A 221 -9.72 1.78 -6.88
CA ARG A 221 -8.60 1.92 -5.95
C ARG A 221 -7.59 0.79 -6.05
N ASN A 222 -8.06 -0.46 -6.11
CA ASN A 222 -7.17 -1.61 -6.18
C ASN A 222 -6.49 -1.72 -7.56
N LEU A 223 -7.21 -1.40 -8.65
CA LEU A 223 -6.65 -1.39 -10.01
C LEU A 223 -5.55 -0.32 -10.17
N VAL A 224 -5.80 0.88 -9.66
CA VAL A 224 -4.82 1.98 -9.69
C VAL A 224 -3.63 1.67 -8.78
N SER A 225 -3.86 1.09 -7.60
CA SER A 225 -2.78 0.61 -6.72
C SER A 225 -1.92 -0.44 -7.43
N THR A 226 -2.55 -1.34 -8.21
CA THR A 226 -1.86 -2.32 -9.04
C THR A 226 -1.06 -1.68 -10.17
N LEU A 227 -1.57 -0.63 -10.82
CA LEU A 227 -0.80 0.13 -11.81
C LEU A 227 0.48 0.71 -11.19
N TRP A 228 0.37 1.33 -10.03
CA TRP A 228 1.53 1.88 -9.31
C TRP A 228 2.56 0.81 -8.97
N LEU A 229 2.14 -0.32 -8.40
CA LEU A 229 3.07 -1.41 -8.10
C LEU A 229 3.59 -2.11 -9.38
N ASP A 230 2.85 -2.14 -10.49
CA ASP A 230 3.32 -2.65 -11.78
C ASP A 230 4.46 -1.80 -12.35
N LEU A 231 4.39 -0.48 -12.24
CA LEU A 231 5.45 0.44 -12.65
C LEU A 231 6.68 0.33 -11.73
N ILE A 232 6.46 0.34 -10.42
CA ILE A 232 7.54 0.26 -9.41
C ILE A 232 8.27 -1.09 -9.51
N SER A 233 7.55 -2.20 -9.67
CA SER A 233 8.13 -3.55 -9.65
C SER A 233 9.23 -3.77 -10.68
N GLY A 234 9.20 -3.07 -11.83
CA GLY A 234 10.23 -3.18 -12.86
C GLY A 234 11.64 -2.81 -12.38
N PHE A 235 11.75 -1.85 -11.46
CA PHE A 235 13.02 -1.38 -10.90
C PHE A 235 13.56 -2.30 -9.80
N LEU A 236 12.73 -3.18 -9.24
CA LEU A 236 13.06 -4.00 -8.07
C LEU A 236 13.63 -5.38 -8.43
N SER A 237 13.79 -5.69 -9.71
CA SER A 237 14.25 -7.00 -10.19
C SER A 237 15.70 -7.34 -9.78
N ARG A 238 16.56 -6.32 -9.67
CA ARG A 238 18.02 -6.51 -9.50
C ARG A 238 18.49 -6.65 -8.06
N ALA A 239 17.67 -6.29 -7.07
CA ALA A 239 18.02 -6.39 -5.66
C ALA A 239 16.90 -6.96 -4.79
N ASP A 240 17.24 -7.31 -3.55
CA ASP A 240 16.26 -7.73 -2.56
C ASP A 240 15.66 -6.51 -1.87
N PHE A 241 14.34 -6.44 -1.85
CA PHE A 241 13.57 -5.38 -1.25
C PHE A 241 12.45 -5.99 -0.42
N GLU A 242 12.23 -5.43 0.76
CA GLU A 242 10.99 -5.60 1.51
C GLU A 242 10.21 -4.30 1.43
N LEU A 243 9.04 -4.35 0.80
CA LEU A 243 8.14 -3.23 0.67
C LEU A 243 7.10 -3.27 1.77
N LEU A 244 6.91 -2.13 2.42
CA LEU A 244 5.71 -1.84 3.18
C LEU A 244 4.79 -0.97 2.31
N VAL A 245 3.61 -1.50 2.02
CA VAL A 245 2.57 -0.84 1.23
C VAL A 245 1.43 -0.47 2.17
N LEU A 246 1.05 0.81 2.18
CA LEU A 246 -0.01 1.35 3.04
C LEU A 246 -1.06 2.04 2.16
N LEU A 247 -2.28 1.53 2.16
CA LEU A 247 -3.42 2.14 1.46
C LEU A 247 -4.20 2.92 2.51
N ARG A 248 -4.01 4.24 2.50
CA ARG A 248 -4.72 5.14 3.42
C ARG A 248 -6.14 5.35 2.93
N HIS A 249 -7.08 5.07 3.82
CA HIS A 249 -8.47 5.52 3.64
C HIS A 249 -8.61 6.95 4.15
N GLY A 250 -9.60 7.68 3.66
CA GLY A 250 -9.82 9.07 4.05
C GLY A 250 -10.32 9.94 2.89
N PRO A 251 -10.42 11.26 3.09
CA PRO A 251 -10.88 12.20 2.07
C PRO A 251 -9.94 12.26 0.86
N GLN A 252 -8.65 11.97 1.07
CA GLN A 252 -7.60 11.89 0.06
C GLN A 252 -6.93 10.50 0.09
N PRO A 253 -7.54 9.48 -0.54
CA PRO A 253 -6.97 8.14 -0.59
C PRO A 253 -5.60 8.13 -1.26
N SER A 254 -4.63 7.44 -0.66
CA SER A 254 -3.27 7.39 -1.17
C SER A 254 -2.59 6.07 -0.88
N LEU A 255 -1.64 5.72 -1.74
CA LEU A 255 -0.77 4.57 -1.62
C LEU A 255 0.60 5.06 -1.16
N ALA A 256 0.98 4.76 0.08
CA ALA A 256 2.34 4.96 0.53
C ALA A 256 3.14 3.67 0.29
N VAL A 257 4.32 3.79 -0.34
CA VAL A 257 5.23 2.68 -0.61
C VAL A 257 6.57 3.00 0.03
N SER A 258 6.95 2.23 1.05
CA SER A 258 8.27 2.27 1.67
C SER A 258 9.10 1.08 1.23
N PHE A 259 10.40 1.30 1.02
CA PHE A 259 11.35 0.29 0.51
C PHE A 259 12.27 -0.28 1.61
N SER A 260 12.04 0.14 2.86
CA SER A 260 12.87 -0.23 4.01
C SER A 260 12.14 -1.19 4.98
N GLY A 261 11.13 -1.89 4.47
CA GLY A 261 10.36 -2.87 5.23
C GLY A 261 9.49 -2.27 6.34
N VAL A 262 9.19 -3.12 7.33
CA VAL A 262 8.36 -2.76 8.48
C VAL A 262 9.15 -1.94 9.50
N GLN A 263 8.88 -0.63 9.54
CA GLN A 263 9.47 0.29 10.51
C GLN A 263 8.38 1.08 11.23
N GLY A 264 8.60 1.35 12.53
CA GLY A 264 7.71 2.22 13.31
C GLY A 264 7.50 3.59 12.67
N ARG A 265 8.55 4.15 12.04
CA ARG A 265 8.51 5.48 11.42
C ARG A 265 7.53 5.57 10.26
N SER A 266 7.44 4.50 9.46
CA SER A 266 6.42 4.38 8.41
C SER A 266 5.00 4.41 8.96
N LEU A 267 4.76 3.85 10.16
CA LEU A 267 3.46 3.92 10.81
C LEU A 267 3.20 5.28 11.43
N GLN A 268 4.20 5.90 12.07
CA GLN A 268 4.10 7.27 12.58
C GLN A 268 3.65 8.24 11.49
N ALA A 269 4.25 8.15 10.30
CA ALA A 269 3.88 8.94 9.13
C ALA A 269 2.40 8.80 8.70
N MET A 270 1.72 7.72 9.11
CA MET A 270 0.29 7.57 8.80
C MET A 270 -0.62 8.37 9.73
N PHE A 271 -0.10 8.76 10.90
CA PHE A 271 -0.81 9.58 11.89
C PHE A 271 -0.34 11.04 11.89
N ASP A 272 0.93 11.27 11.56
CA ASP A 272 1.58 12.58 11.60
C ASP A 272 1.89 13.07 10.18
N PRO A 273 1.16 14.07 9.67
CA PRO A 273 1.40 14.65 8.35
C PRO A 273 2.81 15.20 8.16
N SER A 274 3.43 15.75 9.21
CA SER A 274 4.77 16.34 9.13
C SER A 274 5.83 15.27 8.87
N VAL A 275 5.66 14.09 9.48
CA VAL A 275 6.54 12.94 9.24
C VAL A 275 6.29 12.36 7.86
N ALA A 276 5.04 12.33 7.38
CA ALA A 276 4.73 11.92 6.01
C ALA A 276 5.45 12.80 4.98
N GLU A 277 5.43 14.12 5.13
CA GLU A 277 6.13 15.06 4.23
C GLU A 277 7.65 14.90 4.26
N GLN A 278 8.21 14.57 5.42
CA GLN A 278 9.65 14.32 5.56
C GLN A 278 10.07 13.02 4.87
N ASP A 279 9.30 11.95 5.05
CA ASP A 279 9.73 10.59 4.72
C ASP A 279 9.18 10.06 3.40
N PHE A 280 8.12 10.67 2.87
CA PHE A 280 7.52 10.26 1.60
C PHE A 280 7.56 11.41 0.59
N ILE A 281 7.87 11.07 -0.66
CA ILE A 281 7.81 12.01 -1.78
C ILE A 281 6.38 11.96 -2.35
N PRO A 282 5.58 13.03 -2.24
CA PRO A 282 4.25 13.09 -2.82
C PRO A 282 4.33 13.21 -4.34
N LEU A 283 3.62 12.32 -5.05
CA LEU A 283 3.55 12.27 -6.51
C LEU A 283 2.13 12.59 -6.97
N TYR A 284 1.72 13.85 -6.81
CA TYR A 284 0.44 14.37 -7.34
C TYR A 284 0.68 15.18 -8.62
N ASP A 285 1.45 16.27 -8.51
CA ASP A 285 1.89 17.09 -9.63
C ASP A 285 3.37 17.48 -9.45
N PRO A 286 4.31 16.53 -9.64
CA PRO A 286 5.73 16.77 -9.42
C PRO A 286 6.31 17.62 -10.56
N ASP A 287 6.20 18.94 -10.48
CA ASP A 287 6.65 19.90 -11.49
C ASP A 287 8.18 19.92 -11.70
N TRP A 288 8.96 19.58 -10.68
CA TRP A 288 10.42 19.45 -10.73
C TRP A 288 10.94 18.49 -11.82
N VAL A 289 10.08 17.60 -12.36
CA VAL A 289 10.45 16.72 -13.47
C VAL A 289 10.69 17.47 -14.78
N GLU A 290 10.11 18.67 -14.94
CA GLU A 290 10.32 19.46 -16.16
C GLU A 290 11.80 19.81 -16.32
N ASP A 291 12.51 20.10 -15.23
CA ASP A 291 13.95 20.42 -15.26
C ASP A 291 14.81 19.25 -15.78
N HIS A 292 14.29 18.01 -15.71
CA HIS A 292 15.00 16.79 -16.10
C HIS A 292 14.58 16.24 -17.48
N ALA A 293 13.37 16.57 -17.94
CA ALA A 293 12.81 16.04 -19.19
C ALA A 293 13.46 16.62 -20.46
N HIS A 294 14.17 17.75 -20.36
CA HIS A 294 14.67 18.49 -21.52
C HIS A 294 15.97 17.96 -22.12
N ASP A 295 16.74 17.13 -21.41
CA ASP A 295 18.08 16.74 -21.86
C ASP A 295 18.17 15.29 -22.36
N ASP A 296 17.18 14.45 -22.06
CA ASP A 296 17.15 13.04 -22.46
C ASP A 296 16.10 12.79 -23.57
N PRO A 297 16.50 12.33 -24.77
CA PRO A 297 15.59 12.00 -25.86
C PRO A 297 14.51 10.96 -25.50
N ALA A 298 14.83 9.98 -24.64
CA ALA A 298 13.88 8.97 -24.21
C ALA A 298 12.82 9.57 -23.27
N LEU A 299 13.23 10.45 -22.35
CA LEU A 299 12.29 11.21 -21.49
C LEU A 299 11.40 12.14 -22.31
N LYS A 300 11.93 12.78 -23.36
CA LYS A 300 11.12 13.59 -24.29
C LYS A 300 10.05 12.76 -24.98
N LYS A 301 10.39 11.58 -25.49
CA LYS A 301 9.44 10.66 -26.13
C LYS A 301 8.33 10.29 -25.16
N LEU A 302 8.68 9.87 -23.95
CA LEU A 302 7.69 9.52 -22.92
C LEU A 302 6.81 10.71 -22.55
N SER A 303 7.39 11.88 -22.32
CA SER A 303 6.65 13.12 -21.98
C SER A 303 5.68 13.51 -23.09
N ALA A 304 6.10 13.46 -24.35
CA ALA A 304 5.26 13.77 -25.51
C ALA A 304 4.07 12.80 -25.63
N TYR A 305 4.32 11.49 -25.45
CA TYR A 305 3.27 10.48 -25.52
C TYR A 305 2.30 10.65 -24.35
N ALA A 306 2.81 10.81 -23.13
CA ALA A 306 1.98 10.98 -21.95
C ALA A 306 1.27 12.35 -21.87
N SER A 307 1.50 13.25 -22.84
CA SER A 307 0.72 14.48 -23.04
C SER A 307 -0.52 14.27 -23.92
N GLN A 308 -0.71 13.08 -24.50
CA GLN A 308 -1.88 12.74 -25.31
C GLN A 308 -2.98 12.17 -24.41
N ASP A 309 -4.11 12.88 -24.31
CA ASP A 309 -5.22 12.57 -23.41
C ASP A 309 -5.86 11.19 -23.69
N ASP A 310 -5.97 10.83 -24.97
CA ASP A 310 -6.56 9.59 -25.45
C ASP A 310 -5.59 8.39 -25.46
N LEU A 311 -4.33 8.59 -25.03
CA LEU A 311 -3.37 7.50 -24.96
C LEU A 311 -3.82 6.45 -23.95
N SER A 312 -3.93 5.20 -24.41
CA SER A 312 -4.29 4.09 -23.52
C SER A 312 -3.24 3.89 -22.43
N LEU A 313 -3.69 3.48 -21.23
CA LEU A 313 -2.78 3.17 -20.14
C LEU A 313 -1.79 2.06 -20.51
N ARG A 314 -2.20 1.10 -21.35
CA ARG A 314 -1.32 0.07 -21.91
C ARG A 314 -0.14 0.70 -22.66
N THR A 315 -0.39 1.62 -23.58
CA THR A 315 0.66 2.25 -24.37
C THR A 315 1.57 3.10 -23.49
N ALA A 316 0.98 3.93 -22.62
CA ALA A 316 1.75 4.75 -21.67
C ALA A 316 2.68 3.90 -20.79
N ARG A 317 2.17 2.80 -20.23
CA ARG A 317 2.93 1.86 -19.40
C ARG A 317 4.04 1.16 -20.17
N ASN A 318 3.81 0.79 -21.44
CA ASN A 318 4.85 0.19 -22.27
C ASN A 318 5.94 1.18 -22.64
N THR A 319 5.58 2.41 -23.03
CA THR A 319 6.55 3.49 -23.30
C THR A 319 7.37 3.83 -22.06
N PHE A 320 6.76 3.85 -20.87
CA PHE A 320 7.48 4.02 -19.61
C PHE A 320 8.53 2.92 -19.40
N ARG A 321 8.16 1.65 -19.60
CA ARG A 321 9.09 0.52 -19.44
C ARG A 321 10.21 0.52 -20.47
N GLU A 322 9.92 0.84 -21.73
CA GLU A 322 10.92 1.02 -22.78
C GLU A 322 11.94 2.11 -22.36
N THR A 323 11.44 3.24 -21.86
CA THR A 323 12.25 4.41 -21.49
C THR A 323 13.20 4.12 -20.33
N PHE A 324 12.70 3.52 -19.25
CA PHE A 324 13.49 3.39 -18.00
C PHE A 324 14.10 2.02 -17.78
N LEU A 325 13.51 0.96 -18.33
CA LEU A 325 13.92 -0.42 -18.08
C LEU A 325 14.56 -1.08 -19.30
N GLY A 326 14.53 -0.41 -20.46
CA GLY A 326 15.13 -0.89 -21.70
C GLY A 326 14.47 -2.15 -22.27
N ALA A 327 13.13 -2.20 -22.17
CA ALA A 327 12.24 -3.33 -22.51
C ALA A 327 12.79 -4.34 -23.53
#